data_AF-A0A9D2XMH0-F1
#
_entry.id   AF-A0A9D2XMH0-F1
#
_cell.length_a   1.000
_cell.length_b   1.000
_cell.length_c   1.000
_cell.angle_alpha   90.00
_cell.angle_beta   90.00
_cell.angle_gamma   90.00
#
_symmetry.space_group_name_H-M   'P 1'
#
loop_
_entity.id
_entity.type
_entity.pdbx_description
1 polymer ?
#
loop_
_entity_poly.entity_id
_entity_poly.type
_entity_poly.pdbx_seq_one_letter_code
_entity_poly.pdbx_strand_id
1 'polypeptide(L)'
;MLEKIFLIICLPSALTAQLCIPNAPAACQVQLRNKPAGHRANAWNEGEKVLFQTTMAFVMRQHLKQEFSLSNILVCNETAPVSLWFVVTSPLDPTLLVDKEDVAAAVRKFRHRINCVFLLTDLTLEFVDLYPTLAEPAKLRLTRRSRKQTRVKNSRG
;
A
#
# COMPACT_ATOMS: atom_id res chain seq x y z
N MET A 1 53.38 -8.84 -16.66
CA MET A 1 53.08 -9.19 -15.26
C MET A 1 52.81 -7.88 -14.52
N LEU A 2 51.54 -7.66 -14.15
CA LEU A 2 50.89 -6.62 -13.32
C LEU A 2 49.57 -6.24 -14.04
N GLU A 3 48.53 -7.04 -13.87
CA GLU A 3 47.52 -6.79 -12.83
C GLU A 3 46.98 -5.36 -12.87
N LYS A 4 45.87 -5.19 -13.59
CA LYS A 4 44.85 -4.20 -13.24
C LYS A 4 43.58 -4.97 -12.94
N ILE A 5 43.49 -5.43 -11.69
CA ILE A 5 42.25 -5.95 -11.14
C ILE A 5 41.30 -4.77 -11.02
N PHE A 6 40.35 -4.67 -11.94
CA PHE A 6 39.17 -3.83 -11.79
C PHE A 6 38.26 -4.52 -10.76
N LEU A 7 38.50 -4.27 -9.47
CA LEU A 7 37.54 -4.59 -8.41
C LEU A 7 36.36 -3.64 -8.55
N ILE A 8 35.39 -4.03 -9.37
CA ILE A 8 34.06 -3.44 -9.38
C ILE A 8 33.43 -3.83 -8.04
N ILE A 9 33.48 -2.91 -7.07
CA ILE A 9 32.78 -3.04 -5.79
C ILE A 9 31.28 -2.96 -6.09
N CYS A 10 30.68 -4.14 -6.29
CA CYS A 10 29.23 -4.30 -6.34
C CYS A 10 28.70 -4.45 -4.91
N LEU A 11 28.49 -3.34 -4.21
CA LEU A 11 27.76 -3.34 -2.93
C LEU A 11 26.60 -2.32 -2.90
N PRO A 12 25.54 -2.49 -3.71
CA PRO A 12 24.29 -1.77 -3.46
C PRO A 12 23.37 -2.49 -2.43
N SER A 13 23.62 -3.76 -2.10
CA SER A 13 22.62 -4.58 -1.37
C SER A 13 22.58 -4.38 0.15
N ALA A 14 23.64 -3.84 0.76
CA ALA A 14 23.75 -3.75 2.23
C ALA A 14 23.00 -2.56 2.83
N LEU A 15 22.90 -1.42 2.12
CA LEU A 15 22.19 -0.24 2.63
C LEU A 15 20.68 -0.50 2.79
N THR A 16 20.07 -1.22 1.84
CA THR A 16 18.63 -1.51 1.87
C THR A 16 18.23 -2.36 3.07
N ALA A 17 19.07 -3.33 3.46
CA ALA A 17 18.81 -4.22 4.59
C ALA A 17 18.89 -3.52 5.96
N GLN A 18 19.61 -2.40 6.06
CA GLN A 18 19.76 -1.63 7.30
C GLN A 18 18.61 -0.65 7.53
N LEU A 19 18.04 -0.11 6.46
CA LEU A 19 17.00 0.94 6.55
C LEU A 19 15.57 0.39 6.59
N CYS A 20 15.30 -0.71 5.88
CA CYS A 20 13.96 -1.30 5.82
C CYS A 20 13.83 -2.45 6.84
N ILE A 21 13.61 -2.09 8.10
CA ILE A 21 13.38 -3.04 9.19
C ILE A 21 11.86 -3.11 9.46
N PRO A 22 11.24 -4.30 9.44
CA PRO A 22 9.83 -4.46 9.79
C PRO A 22 9.51 -3.88 11.18
N ASN A 23 8.36 -3.22 11.33
CA ASN A 23 7.94 -2.54 12.57
C ASN A 23 8.84 -1.38 13.02
N ALA A 24 9.82 -0.94 12.23
CA ALA A 24 10.53 0.30 12.54
C ALA A 24 9.57 1.51 12.49
N PRO A 25 9.84 2.60 13.23
CA PRO A 25 8.94 3.75 13.31
C PRO A 25 8.54 4.35 11.95
N ALA A 26 9.48 4.41 11.01
CA ALA A 26 9.26 4.93 9.65
C ALA A 26 8.65 3.88 8.67
N ALA A 27 8.52 2.62 9.10
CA ALA A 27 8.08 1.54 8.23
C ALA A 27 6.55 1.48 8.14
N CYS A 28 6.08 1.30 6.90
CA CYS A 28 4.68 1.16 6.56
C CYS A 28 4.40 -0.28 6.10
N GLN A 29 3.39 -0.93 6.67
CA GLN A 29 2.96 -2.26 6.25
C GLN A 29 1.80 -2.16 5.27
N VAL A 30 1.86 -2.97 4.22
CA VAL A 30 0.79 -3.11 3.22
C VAL A 30 0.40 -4.57 3.13
N GLN A 31 -0.91 -4.81 3.15
CA GLN A 31 -1.50 -6.13 2.95
C GLN A 31 -2.38 -6.11 1.70
N LEU A 32 -2.11 -7.01 0.77
CA LEU A 32 -2.99 -7.24 -0.37
C LEU A 32 -3.88 -8.45 -0.06
N ARG A 33 -5.17 -8.19 0.18
CA ARG A 33 -6.16 -9.25 0.34
C ARG A 33 -6.57 -9.72 -1.05
N ASN A 34 -6.48 -11.03 -1.25
CA ASN A 34 -6.61 -11.71 -2.53
C ASN A 34 -7.90 -11.32 -3.28
N LYS A 35 -7.81 -11.16 -4.60
CA LYS A 35 -8.95 -10.91 -5.51
C LYS A 35 -9.91 -12.11 -5.46
N PRO A 36 -11.25 -11.92 -5.58
CA PRO A 36 -12.15 -13.06 -5.79
C PRO A 36 -11.72 -13.82 -7.04
N ALA A 37 -11.56 -15.14 -6.89
CA ALA A 37 -10.92 -16.01 -7.86
C ALA A 37 -11.60 -15.98 -9.24
N GLY A 38 -10.89 -15.41 -10.22
CA GLY A 38 -11.18 -15.51 -11.64
C GLY A 38 -9.86 -15.53 -12.40
N HIS A 39 -9.17 -16.67 -12.32
CA HIS A 39 -7.88 -17.02 -12.95
C HIS A 39 -6.69 -16.09 -12.66
N ARG A 40 -5.74 -16.62 -11.87
CA ARG A 40 -4.42 -16.09 -11.41
C ARG A 40 -4.43 -15.53 -9.99
N ALA A 41 -4.63 -16.43 -9.04
CA ALA A 41 -4.20 -16.23 -7.65
C ALA A 41 -2.66 -16.17 -7.62
N ASN A 42 -2.10 -15.14 -6.96
CA ASN A 42 -0.67 -14.86 -6.75
C ASN A 42 0.01 -14.01 -7.84
N ALA A 43 -0.48 -12.78 -8.08
CA ALA A 43 0.08 -11.89 -9.11
C ALA A 43 1.23 -10.98 -8.64
N TRP A 44 1.60 -10.96 -7.36
CA TRP A 44 2.71 -10.12 -6.86
C TRP A 44 4.05 -10.65 -7.35
N ASN A 45 4.53 -10.06 -8.43
CA ASN A 45 5.79 -10.36 -9.10
C ASN A 45 6.65 -9.09 -9.17
N GLU A 46 7.84 -9.20 -9.77
CA GLU A 46 8.75 -8.05 -9.89
C GLU A 46 8.12 -6.86 -10.62
N GLY A 47 7.24 -7.11 -11.61
CA GLY A 47 6.50 -6.06 -12.31
C GLY A 47 5.53 -5.30 -11.39
N GLU A 48 4.77 -6.03 -10.56
CA GLU A 48 3.88 -5.41 -9.56
C GLU A 48 4.66 -4.64 -8.50
N LYS A 49 5.83 -5.15 -8.09
CA LYS A 49 6.72 -4.45 -7.16
C LYS A 49 7.24 -3.13 -7.74
N VAL A 50 7.71 -3.14 -8.99
CA VAL A 50 8.15 -1.91 -9.68
C VAL A 50 6.99 -0.95 -9.89
N LEU A 51 5.78 -1.45 -10.19
CA LEU A 51 4.58 -0.63 -10.29
C LEU A 51 4.23 0.03 -8.95
N PHE A 52 4.34 -0.71 -7.85
CA PHE A 52 4.17 -0.18 -6.49
C PHE A 52 5.21 0.89 -6.16
N GLN A 53 6.49 0.62 -6.35
CA GLN A 53 7.54 1.59 -6.08
C GLN A 53 7.36 2.86 -6.92
N THR A 54 7.08 2.73 -8.22
CA THR A 54 6.82 3.86 -9.12
C THR A 54 5.61 4.67 -8.67
N THR A 55 4.52 4.00 -8.28
CA THR A 55 3.30 4.65 -7.80
C THR A 55 3.56 5.41 -6.50
N MET A 56 4.28 4.80 -5.56
CA MET A 56 4.63 5.43 -4.29
C MET A 56 5.59 6.61 -4.48
N ALA A 57 6.59 6.49 -5.35
CA ALA A 57 7.47 7.61 -5.71
C ALA A 57 6.66 8.78 -6.30
N PHE A 58 5.71 8.50 -7.20
CA PHE A 58 4.79 9.51 -7.73
C PHE A 58 3.97 10.18 -6.62
N VAL A 59 3.40 9.40 -5.70
CA VAL A 59 2.61 9.89 -4.56
C VAL A 59 3.43 10.83 -3.68
N MET A 60 4.64 10.42 -3.32
CA MET A 60 5.55 11.22 -2.49
C MET A 60 6.00 12.50 -3.20
N ARG A 61 6.33 12.42 -4.51
CA ARG A 61 6.65 13.58 -5.34
C ARG A 61 5.51 14.60 -5.36
N GLN A 62 4.27 14.14 -5.48
CA GLN A 62 3.12 15.04 -5.48
C GLN A 62 2.82 15.64 -4.11
N HIS A 63 3.09 14.91 -3.03
CA HIS A 63 2.87 15.36 -1.66
C HIS A 63 3.93 16.37 -1.21
N LEU A 64 5.21 16.01 -1.30
CA LEU A 64 6.34 16.80 -0.78
C LEU A 64 6.97 17.76 -1.79
N LYS A 65 6.57 17.71 -3.07
CA LYS A 65 7.10 18.56 -4.15
C LYS A 65 8.62 18.41 -4.36
N GLN A 66 9.11 17.19 -4.23
CA GLN A 66 10.52 16.82 -4.46
C GLN A 66 10.63 15.66 -5.47
N GLU A 67 11.83 15.47 -6.03
CA GLU A 67 12.11 14.48 -7.06
C GLU A 67 12.30 13.06 -6.49
N PHE A 68 11.19 12.41 -6.11
CA PHE A 68 11.20 10.99 -5.72
C PHE A 68 11.25 10.07 -6.95
N SER A 69 12.01 8.98 -6.83
CA SER A 69 12.18 7.93 -7.82
C SER A 69 11.96 6.54 -7.20
N LEU A 70 11.96 5.48 -8.03
CA LEU A 70 11.75 4.11 -7.54
C LEU A 70 12.78 3.67 -6.49
N SER A 71 14.02 4.16 -6.54
CA SER A 71 15.07 3.82 -5.59
C SER A 71 14.85 4.43 -4.20
N ASN A 72 13.97 5.44 -4.10
CA ASN A 72 13.59 6.02 -2.82
C ASN A 72 12.54 5.19 -2.09
N ILE A 73 11.94 4.18 -2.74
CA ILE A 73 10.93 3.32 -2.15
C ILE A 73 11.54 1.95 -1.89
N LEU A 74 11.96 1.70 -0.65
CA LEU A 74 12.56 0.44 -0.26
C LEU A 74 11.47 -0.51 0.20
N VAL A 75 11.33 -1.66 -0.45
CA VAL A 75 10.38 -2.72 -0.08
C VAL A 75 11.15 -3.86 0.57
N CYS A 76 10.63 -4.37 1.68
CA CYS A 76 11.25 -5.44 2.46
C CYS A 76 10.22 -6.39 3.08
N ASN A 77 10.72 -7.55 3.55
CA ASN A 77 9.95 -8.56 4.27
C ASN A 77 8.64 -8.96 3.57
N GLU A 78 8.77 -9.27 2.28
CA GLU A 78 7.67 -9.73 1.42
C GLU A 78 7.32 -11.19 1.77
N THR A 79 6.06 -11.44 2.12
CA THR A 79 5.55 -12.77 2.51
C THR A 79 4.35 -13.16 1.64
N ALA A 80 4.02 -14.45 1.57
CA ALA A 80 2.83 -14.96 0.89
C ALA A 80 1.80 -15.45 1.93
N PRO A 81 0.51 -15.03 1.89
CA PRO A 81 -0.11 -14.03 1.01
C PRO A 81 0.52 -12.64 1.19
N VAL A 82 0.43 -11.81 0.15
CA VAL A 82 1.24 -10.59 -0.01
C VAL A 82 1.04 -9.62 1.16
N SER A 83 1.96 -9.71 2.10
CA SER A 83 2.19 -8.74 3.17
C SER A 83 3.63 -8.28 3.05
N LEU A 84 3.82 -6.99 2.87
CA LEU A 84 5.11 -6.36 2.68
C LEU A 84 5.25 -5.14 3.57
N TRP A 85 6.50 -4.80 3.84
CA TRP A 85 6.89 -3.57 4.49
C TRP A 85 7.57 -2.66 3.47
N PHE A 86 7.38 -1.36 3.61
CA PHE A 86 8.17 -0.40 2.85
C PHE A 86 8.53 0.81 3.69
N VAL A 87 9.65 1.43 3.33
CA VAL A 87 10.09 2.74 3.84
C VAL A 87 10.35 3.66 2.66
N VAL A 88 10.30 4.96 2.93
CA VAL A 88 10.62 5.99 1.94
C VAL A 88 11.88 6.71 2.38
N THR A 89 12.89 6.80 1.53
CA THR A 89 14.11 7.58 1.79
C THR A 89 14.01 8.97 1.17
N SER A 90 14.72 9.94 1.73
CA SER A 90 14.81 11.28 1.17
C SER A 90 15.52 11.26 -0.20
N PRO A 91 15.02 12.02 -1.20
CA PRO A 91 15.69 12.15 -2.48
C PRO A 91 16.99 12.97 -2.39
N LEU A 92 17.15 13.75 -1.32
CA LEU A 92 18.37 14.54 -1.06
C LEU A 92 19.43 13.74 -0.31
N ASP A 93 18.99 12.80 0.53
CA ASP A 93 19.88 11.95 1.31
C ASP A 93 19.25 10.54 1.46
N PRO A 94 19.78 9.52 0.76
CA PRO A 94 19.22 8.17 0.80
C PRO A 94 19.40 7.47 2.15
N THR A 95 20.18 8.04 3.08
CA THR A 95 20.34 7.50 4.44
C THR A 95 19.24 7.97 5.40
N LEU A 96 18.52 9.05 5.04
CA LEU A 96 17.43 9.60 5.83
C LEU A 96 16.09 9.03 5.38
N LEU A 97 15.27 8.63 6.35
CA LEU A 97 13.90 8.18 6.13
C LEU A 97 12.94 9.36 6.22
N VAL A 98 11.91 9.33 5.37
CA VAL A 98 10.75 10.23 5.49
C VAL A 98 9.88 9.73 6.63
N ASP A 99 9.34 10.67 7.41
CA ASP A 99 8.49 10.36 8.56
C ASP A 99 7.22 9.60 8.13
N LYS A 100 6.82 8.64 8.97
CA LYS A 100 5.67 7.77 8.70
C LYS A 100 4.39 8.59 8.55
N GLU A 101 4.25 9.69 9.28
CA GLU A 101 3.13 10.61 9.25
C GLU A 101 2.99 11.30 7.89
N ASP A 102 4.11 11.68 7.26
CA ASP A 102 4.11 12.28 5.92
C ASP A 102 3.78 11.25 4.85
N VAL A 103 4.36 10.04 4.95
CA VAL A 103 4.02 8.92 4.06
C VAL A 103 2.53 8.58 4.19
N ALA A 104 2.02 8.53 5.42
CA ALA A 104 0.61 8.29 5.73
C ALA A 104 -0.30 9.36 5.12
N ALA A 105 0.04 10.64 5.28
CA ALA A 105 -0.70 11.75 4.73
C ALA A 105 -0.72 11.72 3.19
N ALA A 106 0.40 11.37 2.57
CA ALA A 106 0.50 11.18 1.13
C ALA A 106 -0.40 10.04 0.65
N VAL A 107 -0.32 8.86 1.27
CA VAL A 107 -1.16 7.70 0.94
C VAL A 107 -2.64 8.04 1.08
N ARG A 108 -3.05 8.68 2.19
CA ARG A 108 -4.45 9.09 2.42
C ARG A 108 -4.94 10.06 1.33
N LYS A 109 -4.12 11.05 0.95
CA LYS A 109 -4.46 12.05 -0.07
C LYS A 109 -4.60 11.44 -1.46
N PHE A 110 -3.77 10.45 -1.80
CA PHE A 110 -3.73 9.85 -3.14
C PHE A 110 -4.39 8.47 -3.20
N ARG A 111 -5.11 8.06 -2.15
CA ARG A 111 -5.68 6.72 -1.97
C ARG A 111 -6.49 6.24 -3.17
N HIS A 112 -7.41 7.07 -3.67
CA HIS A 112 -8.23 6.75 -4.84
C HIS A 112 -7.38 6.44 -6.08
N ARG A 113 -6.32 7.22 -6.33
CA ARG A 113 -5.44 7.00 -7.49
C ARG A 113 -4.61 5.73 -7.35
N ILE A 114 -4.08 5.46 -6.16
CA ILE A 114 -3.35 4.21 -5.86
C ILE A 114 -4.26 3.01 -6.15
N ASN A 115 -5.48 3.03 -5.62
CA ASN A 115 -6.48 1.99 -5.83
C ASN A 115 -6.80 1.77 -7.32
N CYS A 116 -6.95 2.85 -8.09
CA CYS A 116 -7.17 2.77 -9.55
C CYS A 116 -6.00 2.13 -10.30
N VAL A 117 -4.74 2.37 -9.90
CA VAL A 117 -3.56 1.77 -10.56
C VAL A 117 -3.54 0.25 -10.40
N PHE A 118 -3.86 -0.25 -9.20
CA PHE A 118 -3.85 -1.69 -8.92
C PHE A 118 -5.18 -2.38 -9.27
N LEU A 119 -6.21 -1.62 -9.67
CA LEU A 119 -7.59 -2.10 -9.82
C LEU A 119 -8.09 -2.78 -8.53
N LEU A 120 -7.67 -2.24 -7.38
CA LEU A 120 -7.99 -2.72 -6.04
C LEU A 120 -8.85 -1.68 -5.31
N THR A 121 -9.65 -2.15 -4.37
CA THR A 121 -10.41 -1.32 -3.43
C THR A 121 -9.65 -1.16 -2.11
N ASP A 122 -10.11 -0.25 -1.24
CA ASP A 122 -9.56 -0.08 0.12
C ASP A 122 -9.62 -1.35 0.98
N LEU A 123 -10.53 -2.27 0.66
CA LEU A 123 -10.66 -3.57 1.32
C LEU A 123 -9.65 -4.60 0.82
N THR A 124 -9.11 -4.42 -0.38
CA THR A 124 -8.18 -5.37 -1.02
C THR A 124 -6.74 -4.90 -1.02
N LEU A 125 -6.49 -3.59 -0.96
CA LEU A 125 -5.16 -3.02 -0.73
C LEU A 125 -5.21 -2.25 0.59
N GLU A 126 -4.85 -2.91 1.68
CA GLU A 126 -4.92 -2.35 3.03
C GLU A 126 -3.56 -1.82 3.45
N PHE A 127 -3.49 -0.55 3.87
CA PHE A 127 -2.33 -0.01 4.55
C PHE A 127 -2.58 -0.12 6.05
N VAL A 128 -1.80 -0.94 6.74
CA VAL A 128 -1.99 -1.21 8.16
C VAL A 128 -1.71 0.08 8.95
N ASP A 129 -2.53 0.36 9.97
CA ASP A 129 -2.52 1.58 10.79
C ASP A 129 -2.83 2.89 10.05
N LEU A 130 -3.12 2.82 8.75
CA LEU A 130 -3.63 3.94 7.97
C LEU A 130 -5.14 3.76 7.78
N TYR A 131 -5.92 4.34 8.69
CA TYR A 131 -7.38 4.30 8.58
C TYR A 131 -7.84 4.71 7.16
N PRO A 132 -8.74 3.94 6.54
CA PRO A 132 -9.27 4.26 5.22
C PRO A 132 -9.95 5.63 5.24
N THR A 133 -9.79 6.40 4.17
CA THR A 133 -10.35 7.76 4.03
C THR A 133 -11.88 7.76 4.02
N LEU A 134 -12.51 6.62 3.74
CA LEU A 134 -13.95 6.45 3.81
C LEU A 134 -14.32 5.92 5.19
N ALA A 135 -15.09 6.72 5.94
CA ALA A 135 -15.85 6.21 7.08
C ALA A 135 -16.54 4.91 6.64
N GLU A 136 -16.39 3.86 7.46
CA GLU A 136 -17.06 2.57 7.29
C GLU A 136 -18.45 2.81 6.71
N PRO A 137 -18.83 2.19 5.56
CA PRO A 137 -20.14 2.43 4.97
C PRO A 137 -21.14 2.17 6.07
N ALA A 138 -21.83 3.23 6.51
CA ALA A 138 -22.77 3.16 7.60
C ALA A 138 -23.64 1.95 7.33
N LYS A 139 -23.50 0.90 8.15
CA LYS A 139 -24.31 -0.33 8.03
C LYS A 139 -25.71 0.16 7.75
N LEU A 140 -26.21 -0.09 6.54
CA LEU A 140 -27.58 0.26 6.19
C LEU A 140 -28.39 -0.52 7.21
N ARG A 141 -28.82 0.17 8.27
CA ARG A 141 -29.58 -0.39 9.35
C ARG A 141 -30.91 -0.67 8.67
N LEU A 142 -31.04 -1.86 8.10
CA LEU A 142 -32.31 -2.48 7.78
C LEU A 142 -33.00 -2.64 9.13
N THR A 143 -33.51 -1.53 9.65
CA THR A 143 -34.43 -1.53 10.75
C THR A 143 -35.59 -2.36 10.24
N ARG A 144 -35.75 -3.53 10.86
CA ARG A 144 -36.95 -4.36 10.80
C ARG A 144 -38.18 -3.48 11.04
N ARG A 145 -38.70 -2.87 9.98
CA ARG A 145 -40.00 -2.21 9.92
C ARG A 145 -40.68 -2.55 8.59
N SER A 146 -40.84 -3.84 8.35
CA SER A 146 -42.03 -4.31 7.64
C SER A 146 -42.48 -5.63 8.24
N ARG A 147 -42.97 -5.53 9.47
CA ARG A 147 -43.72 -6.60 10.15
C ARG A 147 -44.99 -5.98 10.73
N LYS A 148 -45.76 -5.26 9.91
CA LYS A 148 -47.13 -4.80 10.23
C LYS A 148 -47.82 -4.16 9.01
N GLN A 149 -47.95 -4.89 7.91
CA GLN A 149 -48.92 -4.52 6.87
C GLN A 149 -49.34 -5.75 6.04
N THR A 150 -49.81 -6.80 6.72
CA THR A 150 -50.49 -7.92 6.07
C THR A 150 -51.50 -8.60 6.99
N ARG A 151 -52.13 -7.84 7.91
CA ARG A 151 -53.21 -8.38 8.76
C ARG A 151 -54.24 -7.33 9.17
N VAL A 152 -54.73 -6.53 8.22
CA VAL A 152 -56.01 -5.81 8.34
C VAL A 152 -56.57 -5.60 6.93
N LYS A 153 -57.06 -6.66 6.30
CA LYS A 153 -57.99 -6.65 5.15
C LYS A 153 -58.45 -8.10 4.94
N ASN A 154 -59.23 -8.58 5.91
CA ASN A 154 -60.13 -9.73 5.80
C ASN A 154 -60.98 -9.74 7.08
N SER A 155 -61.97 -8.84 7.11
CA SER A 155 -63.16 -8.87 7.98
C SER A 155 -63.92 -7.56 7.78
N ARG A 156 -64.73 -7.53 6.71
CA ARG A 156 -65.98 -6.76 6.52
C ARG A 156 -66.31 -6.76 5.03
N GLY A 157 -67.34 -7.53 4.68
CA GLY A 157 -67.82 -7.83 3.34
C GLY A 157 -68.34 -9.24 3.33
#